data_AF-A0AA36FBL1-F1
#
_entry.id   AF-A0AA36FBL1-F1
#
_cell.length_a   1.000
_cell.length_b   1.000
_cell.length_c   1.000
_cell.angle_alpha   90.00
_cell.angle_beta   90.00
_cell.angle_gamma   90.00
#
_symmetry.space_group_name_H-M   'P 1'
#
loop_
_entity.id
_entity.type
_entity.pdbx_description
1 polymer ?
#
loop_
_entity_poly.entity_id
_entity_poly.type
_entity_poly.pdbx_seq_one_letter_code
_entity_poly.pdbx_strand_id
1 'polypeptide(L)'
;MRFKSTTANVCDPGIATDALYNLIYCKPEMIMFIGGACTEVTKTLGEIVPYWNLILLSYASVSPALSKREVYKTLVSVAQADSSYNVARMLFIKHFRWDTVATIYEDMEKFSLEILVFGD
;
A
#
# COMPACT_ATOMS: atom_id res chain seq x y z
N MET A 1 3.50 9.67 -22.65
CA MET A 1 3.59 9.08 -21.30
C MET A 1 4.01 7.62 -21.47
N ARG A 2 5.20 7.22 -21.00
CA ARG A 2 5.73 5.87 -21.22
C ARG A 2 5.73 5.12 -19.89
N PHE A 3 4.94 4.06 -19.80
CA PHE A 3 4.81 3.23 -18.60
C PHE A 3 5.77 2.05 -18.70
N LYS A 4 6.46 1.72 -17.61
CA LYS A 4 7.35 0.56 -17.54
C LYS A 4 7.01 -0.26 -16.32
N SER A 5 6.63 -1.52 -16.54
CA SER A 5 6.32 -2.49 -15.50
C SER A 5 7.59 -3.25 -15.14
N THR A 6 8.07 -3.14 -13.90
CA THR A 6 9.13 -3.99 -13.37
C THR A 6 8.55 -5.34 -12.96
N THR A 7 8.78 -6.35 -13.80
CA THR A 7 8.49 -7.75 -13.53
C THR A 7 9.63 -8.37 -12.71
N ALA A 8 9.55 -8.27 -11.39
CA ALA A 8 10.29 -9.15 -10.50
C ALA A 8 9.33 -9.58 -9.40
N ASN A 9 8.89 -10.84 -9.44
CA ASN A 9 7.98 -11.45 -8.45
C ASN A 9 8.66 -11.70 -7.09
N VAL A 10 9.78 -11.03 -6.81
CA VAL A 10 10.49 -11.11 -5.55
C VAL A 10 10.07 -9.89 -4.74
N CYS A 11 9.30 -10.10 -3.67
CA CYS A 11 8.86 -9.07 -2.74
C CYS A 11 10.03 -8.57 -1.87
N ASP A 12 11.12 -8.15 -2.50
CA ASP A 12 12.33 -7.68 -1.81
C ASP A 12 12.51 -6.18 -2.07
N PRO A 13 12.53 -5.34 -1.01
CA PRO A 13 12.66 -3.90 -1.16
C PRO A 13 14.03 -3.48 -1.71
N GLY A 14 15.10 -4.26 -1.46
CA GLY A 14 16.44 -3.97 -1.95
C GLY A 14 16.55 -4.12 -3.47
N ILE A 15 16.08 -5.25 -4.01
CA ILE A 15 16.02 -5.51 -5.45
C ILE A 15 15.13 -4.48 -6.15
N ALA A 16 13.97 -4.17 -5.57
CA ALA A 16 13.04 -3.19 -6.13
C ALA A 16 13.64 -1.78 -6.17
N THR A 17 14.38 -1.40 -5.13
CA THR A 17 15.06 -0.09 -5.05
C THR A 17 16.16 0.00 -6.10
N ASP A 18 17.02 -1.02 -6.23
CA ASP A 18 18.06 -1.06 -7.27
C ASP A 18 17.46 -0.96 -8.68
N ALA A 19 16.37 -1.69 -8.93
CA ALA A 19 15.64 -1.60 -10.19
C ALA A 19 15.09 -0.18 -10.43
N LEU A 20 14.52 0.48 -9.41
CA LEU A 20 14.04 1.86 -9.53
C LEU A 20 15.18 2.82 -9.86
N TYR A 21 16.33 2.72 -9.17
CA TYR A 21 17.51 3.54 -9.45
C TYR A 21 17.99 3.36 -10.89
N ASN A 22 18.12 2.11 -11.35
CA ASN A 22 18.48 1.82 -12.73
C ASN A 22 17.48 2.40 -13.74
N LEU A 23 16.19 2.46 -13.40
CA LEU A 23 15.19 3.10 -14.25
C LEU A 23 15.33 4.62 -14.28
N ILE A 24 15.56 5.26 -13.15
CA ILE A 24 15.68 6.73 -13.07
C ILE A 24 16.92 7.22 -13.81
N TYR A 25 18.06 6.53 -13.66
CA TYR A 25 19.34 7.02 -14.20
C TYR A 25 19.68 6.49 -15.60
N CYS A 26 19.20 5.30 -16.00
CA CYS A 26 19.57 4.69 -17.29
C CYS A 26 18.46 4.76 -18.35
N LYS A 27 17.28 5.29 -18.04
CA LYS A 27 16.13 5.39 -18.96
C LYS A 27 15.69 6.84 -19.14
N PRO A 28 14.94 7.17 -20.21
CA PRO A 28 14.42 8.52 -20.42
C PRO A 28 13.54 8.98 -19.26
N GLU A 29 13.42 10.30 -19.12
CA GLU A 29 12.67 10.96 -18.06
C GLU A 29 11.26 10.36 -17.87
N MET A 30 10.98 9.98 -16.63
CA MET A 30 9.70 9.40 -16.21
C MET A 30 8.98 10.40 -15.32
N ILE A 31 7.65 10.40 -15.38
CA ILE A 31 6.80 11.23 -14.50
C ILE A 31 5.96 10.37 -13.53
N MET A 32 5.83 9.08 -13.83
CA MET A 32 5.06 8.13 -13.04
C MET A 32 5.66 6.74 -13.19
N PHE A 33 5.63 6.01 -12.09
CA PHE A 33 6.05 4.62 -11.96
C PHE A 33 4.85 3.79 -11.52
N ILE A 34 4.55 2.71 -12.26
CA ILE A 34 3.49 1.76 -11.91
C ILE A 34 4.16 0.49 -11.41
N GLY A 35 3.88 0.12 -10.17
CA GLY A 35 4.51 -1.02 -9.51
C GLY A 35 4.06 -1.15 -8.07
N GLY A 36 4.65 -2.09 -7.33
CA GLY A 36 4.30 -2.28 -5.93
C GLY A 36 3.14 -3.25 -5.74
N ALA A 37 3.38 -4.52 -6.08
CA ALA A 37 2.46 -5.61 -5.79
C ALA A 37 2.46 -5.97 -4.29
N CYS A 38 3.66 -5.98 -3.70
CA CYS A 38 3.87 -6.33 -2.31
C CYS A 38 3.86 -5.06 -1.46
N THR A 39 3.22 -5.12 -0.29
CA THR A 39 3.10 -3.99 0.62
C THR A 39 4.47 -3.43 1.02
N GLU A 40 5.42 -4.29 1.39
CA GLU A 40 6.72 -3.87 1.91
C GLU A 40 7.54 -3.09 0.87
N VAL A 41 7.62 -3.62 -0.36
CA VAL A 41 8.21 -2.93 -1.50
C VAL A 41 7.53 -1.59 -1.74
N THR A 42 6.19 -1.56 -1.68
CA THR A 42 5.40 -0.35 -1.94
C THR A 42 5.63 0.72 -0.88
N LYS A 43 5.81 0.33 0.39
CA LYS A 43 6.18 1.26 1.48
C LYS A 43 7.54 1.87 1.19
N THR A 44 8.56 1.06 0.96
CA THR A 44 9.93 1.54 0.68
C THR A 44 9.96 2.46 -0.54
N LEU A 45 9.34 2.05 -1.65
CA LEU A 45 9.30 2.86 -2.86
C LEU A 45 8.47 4.13 -2.66
N GLY A 46 7.34 4.05 -1.95
CA GLY A 46 6.46 5.19 -1.68
C GLY A 46 7.10 6.29 -0.85
N GLU A 47 8.06 5.95 0.01
CA GLU A 47 8.84 6.92 0.80
C GLU A 47 9.90 7.63 -0.05
N ILE A 48 10.51 6.93 -1.03
CA ILE A 48 11.65 7.47 -1.79
C ILE A 48 11.24 8.15 -3.11
N VAL A 49 10.16 7.70 -3.75
CA VAL A 49 9.67 8.23 -5.03
C VAL A 49 9.40 9.76 -5.01
N PRO A 50 8.91 10.38 -3.92
CA PRO A 50 8.74 11.82 -3.84
C PRO A 50 10.03 12.64 -4.05
N TYR A 51 11.20 12.10 -3.74
CA TYR A 51 12.48 12.83 -3.90
C TYR A 51 12.83 13.12 -5.36
N TRP A 52 12.29 12.33 -6.31
CA TRP A 52 12.44 12.56 -7.75
C TRP A 52 11.20 13.18 -8.40
N ASN A 53 10.24 13.71 -7.61
CA ASN A 53 8.96 14.22 -8.10
C ASN A 53 8.17 13.21 -8.95
N LEU A 54 8.33 11.92 -8.66
CA LEU A 54 7.63 10.84 -9.34
C LEU A 54 6.33 10.51 -8.63
N ILE A 55 5.36 10.00 -9.38
CA ILE A 55 4.12 9.40 -8.84
C ILE A 55 4.28 7.88 -8.83
N LEU A 56 4.01 7.23 -7.69
CA LEU A 56 3.95 5.77 -7.59
C LEU A 56 2.49 5.31 -7.62
N LEU A 57 2.12 4.53 -8.63
CA LEU A 57 0.81 3.89 -8.73
C LEU A 57 0.93 2.41 -8.35
N SER A 58 0.36 2.04 -7.19
CA SER A 58 0.24 0.66 -6.73
C SER A 58 -1.08 0.04 -7.18
N TYR A 59 -1.01 -1.20 -7.67
CA TYR A 59 -2.17 -1.92 -8.20
C TYR A 59 -2.70 -3.01 -7.25
N ALA A 60 -1.91 -3.48 -6.27
CA ALA A 60 -2.28 -4.62 -5.42
C ALA A 60 -1.94 -4.45 -3.93
N SER A 61 -1.31 -3.34 -3.51
CA SER A 61 -1.01 -3.15 -2.09
C SER A 61 -2.22 -2.62 -1.33
N VAL A 62 -2.63 -3.37 -0.31
CA VAL A 62 -3.89 -3.16 0.46
C VAL A 62 -3.67 -2.72 1.92
N SER A 63 -2.42 -2.50 2.33
CA SER A 63 -2.13 -2.13 3.73
C SER A 63 -2.71 -0.75 4.09
N PRO A 64 -3.43 -0.63 5.22
CA PRO A 64 -3.96 0.65 5.71
C PRO A 64 -2.89 1.71 5.95
N ALA A 65 -1.64 1.29 6.24
CA ALA A 65 -0.52 2.21 6.47
C ALA A 65 -0.24 3.10 5.25
N LEU A 66 -0.49 2.61 4.03
CA LEU A 66 -0.26 3.34 2.78
C LEU A 66 -1.21 4.53 2.59
N SER A 67 -2.27 4.63 3.39
CA SER A 67 -3.19 5.77 3.38
C SER A 67 -2.63 7.01 4.09
N LYS A 68 -1.51 6.90 4.83
CA LYS A 68 -0.87 8.02 5.53
C LYS A 68 -0.19 8.99 4.57
N ARG A 69 -0.92 10.04 4.14
CA ARG A 69 -0.45 11.05 3.17
C ARG A 69 0.72 11.91 3.65
N GLU A 70 0.93 12.01 4.95
CA GLU A 70 2.08 12.73 5.53
C GLU A 70 3.41 12.06 5.13
N VAL A 71 3.42 10.72 5.09
CA VAL A 71 4.55 9.88 4.69
C VAL A 71 4.53 9.64 3.18
N TYR A 72 3.40 9.15 2.67
CA TYR A 72 3.24 8.71 1.28
C TYR A 72 2.58 9.78 0.41
N LYS A 73 3.31 10.87 0.14
CA LYS A 73 2.78 12.06 -0.56
C LYS A 73 2.36 11.80 -2.01
N THR A 74 3.18 11.11 -2.79
CA THR A 74 2.96 10.88 -4.23
C THR A 74 2.55 9.44 -4.55
N LEU A 75 2.14 8.68 -3.55
CA LEU A 75 1.64 7.31 -3.71
C LEU A 75 0.13 7.31 -3.99
N VAL A 76 -0.29 6.56 -5.00
CA VAL A 76 -1.68 6.30 -5.31
C VAL A 76 -1.87 4.80 -5.36
N SER A 77 -2.79 4.25 -4.56
CA SER A 77 -3.19 2.85 -4.67
C SER A 77 -4.55 2.75 -5.36
N VAL A 78 -4.66 1.85 -6.33
CA VAL A 78 -5.93 1.48 -6.98
C VAL A 78 -6.68 0.45 -6.13
N ALA A 79 -5.94 -0.36 -5.37
CA ALA A 79 -6.53 -1.32 -4.45
C ALA A 79 -7.09 -0.61 -3.23
N GLN A 80 -8.25 -1.09 -2.73
CA GLN A 80 -8.82 -0.58 -1.49
C GLN A 80 -7.99 -1.06 -0.29
N ALA A 81 -7.87 -0.23 0.73
CA ALA A 81 -7.24 -0.64 1.98
C ALA A 81 -8.11 -1.68 2.70
N ASP A 82 -7.49 -2.65 3.37
CA ASP A 82 -8.23 -3.71 4.08
C ASP A 82 -9.15 -3.17 5.21
N SER A 83 -8.88 -1.96 5.71
CA SER A 83 -9.76 -1.25 6.64
C SER A 83 -11.11 -0.84 6.01
N SER A 84 -11.23 -0.77 4.68
CA SER A 84 -12.50 -0.44 4.01
C SER A 84 -13.59 -1.48 4.31
N TYR A 85 -13.19 -2.73 4.58
CA TYR A 85 -14.10 -3.81 4.95
C TYR A 85 -14.69 -3.66 6.35
N ASN A 86 -14.14 -2.81 7.22
CA ASN A 86 -14.64 -2.62 8.59
C ASN A 86 -16.05 -2.06 8.61
N VAL A 87 -16.40 -1.18 7.68
CA VAL A 87 -17.77 -0.65 7.54
C VAL A 87 -18.76 -1.78 7.25
N ALA A 88 -18.41 -2.69 6.34
CA ALA A 88 -19.25 -3.84 6.02
C ALA A 88 -19.38 -4.80 7.22
N ARG A 89 -18.28 -5.06 7.96
CA ARG A 89 -18.29 -5.87 9.19
C ARG A 89 -19.19 -5.26 10.27
N MET A 90 -19.11 -3.95 10.49
CA MET A 90 -19.99 -3.24 11.43
C MET A 90 -21.46 -3.32 11.03
N LEU A 91 -21.79 -3.12 9.75
CA LEU A 91 -23.16 -3.24 9.26
C LEU A 91 -23.70 -4.66 9.43
N PHE A 92 -22.86 -5.67 9.22
CA PHE A 92 -23.21 -7.07 9.43
C PHE A 92 -23.54 -7.37 10.91
N ILE A 93 -22.70 -6.92 11.84
CA ILE A 93 -22.92 -7.07 13.29
C ILE A 93 -24.20 -6.36 13.73
N LYS A 94 -24.43 -5.13 13.24
CA LYS A 94 -25.64 -4.37 13.52
C LYS A 94 -26.90 -5.05 12.98
N HIS A 95 -26.82 -5.67 11.80
CA HIS A 95 -27.93 -6.39 11.20
C HIS A 95 -28.40 -7.56 12.07
N PHE A 96 -27.47 -8.31 12.67
CA PHE A 96 -27.78 -9.45 13.55
C PHE A 96 -27.92 -9.10 15.04
N ARG A 97 -27.77 -7.82 15.40
CA ARG A 97 -27.91 -7.30 16.79
C ARG A 97 -26.97 -8.00 17.77
N TRP A 98 -25.71 -8.20 17.37
CA TRP A 98 -24.68 -8.71 18.28
C TRP A 98 -24.13 -7.57 19.14
N ASP A 99 -24.31 -7.67 20.46
CA ASP A 99 -23.88 -6.63 21.42
C ASP A 99 -22.41 -6.79 21.87
N THR A 100 -21.80 -7.97 21.64
CA THR A 100 -20.42 -8.25 22.04
C THR A 100 -19.74 -9.12 21.00
N VAL A 101 -18.56 -8.68 20.56
CA VAL A 101 -17.72 -9.38 19.59
C VAL A 101 -16.28 -9.36 20.10
N ALA A 102 -15.55 -10.44 19.89
CA ALA A 102 -14.12 -10.53 20.19
C ALA A 102 -13.32 -10.68 18.89
N THR A 103 -12.16 -10.01 18.82
CA THR A 103 -11.24 -10.07 17.68
C THR A 103 -9.95 -10.77 18.08
N ILE A 104 -9.45 -11.66 17.21
CA ILE A 104 -8.15 -12.31 17.36
C ILE A 104 -7.35 -11.98 16.09
N TYR A 105 -6.09 -11.61 16.26
CA TYR A 105 -5.19 -11.29 15.16
C TYR A 105 -3.77 -11.73 15.47
N GLU A 106 -2.98 -11.88 14.41
CA GLU A 106 -1.54 -12.09 14.49
C GLU A 106 -0.83 -10.74 14.65
N ASP A 107 0.20 -10.67 15.50
CA ASP A 107 0.95 -9.44 15.79
C ASP A 107 1.84 -9.00 14.62
N MET A 108 1.18 -8.54 13.56
CA MET A 108 1.77 -7.91 12.40
C MET A 108 1.11 -6.55 12.18
N GLU A 109 1.90 -5.55 11.79
CA GLU A 109 1.46 -4.16 11.59
C GLU A 109 0.22 -4.05 10.69
N LYS A 110 0.13 -4.91 9.67
CA LYS A 110 -1.01 -4.96 8.76
C LYS A 110 -2.32 -5.21 9.54
N PHE A 111 -2.34 -6.24 10.38
CA PHE A 111 -3.54 -6.68 11.08
C PHE A 111 -3.88 -5.81 12.29
N SER A 112 -2.86 -5.29 12.98
CA SER A 112 -3.08 -4.38 14.11
C SER A 112 -3.75 -3.07 13.65
N LEU A 113 -3.33 -2.50 12.52
CA LEU A 113 -3.93 -1.30 11.96
C LEU A 113 -5.38 -1.50 11.49
N GLU A 114 -5.72 -2.69 11.01
CA GLU A 114 -7.10 -3.01 10.61
C GLU A 114 -8.06 -3.01 11.81
N ILE A 115 -7.61 -3.50 12.97
CA ILE A 115 -8.44 -3.60 14.17
C ILE A 115 -8.56 -2.28 14.91
N LEU A 116 -7.52 -1.45 14.94
CA LEU A 116 -7.60 -0.13 15.57
C LEU A 116 -8.72 0.72 14.96
N VAL A 117 -8.90 0.65 13.64
CA VAL A 117 -9.98 1.37 12.93
C VAL A 117 -11.37 0.76 13.17
N PHE A 118 -11.45 -0.43 13.77
CA PHE A 118 -12.73 -1.07 14.10
C PHE A 118 -13.32 -0.57 15.42
N GLY A 119 -12.48 -0.03 16.32
CA GLY A 119 -12.89 0.43 17.65
C GLY A 119 -13.27 1.91 17.75
N ASP A 120 -13.07 2.69 16.68
CA ASP A 120 -13.40 4.12 16.59
C ASP A 120 -14.83 4.39 16.08
#